data_AF-A0A8J2I785-F1
#
_entry.id   AF-A0A8J2I785-F1
#
_cell.length_a   1.000
_cell.length_b   1.000
_cell.length_c   1.000
_cell.angle_alpha   90.00
_cell.angle_beta   90.00
_cell.angle_gamma   90.00
#
_symmetry.space_group_name_H-M   'P 1'
#
loop_
_entity.id
_entity.type
_entity.pdbx_description
1 polymer ?
#
loop_
_entity_poly.entity_id
_entity_poly.type
_entity_poly.pdbx_seq_one_letter_code
_entity_poly.pdbx_strand_id
1 'polypeptide(L)'
;MASTCKSEMDHFTTTTPPATSSRASTLPSASVERSSVSMEPPRMNDAADFKAYPHISDPVDYNPTQMLMQTPITIECGSDLETKLTLHEEILCCHSKQLQARFSKAKSARTQFAKSEKFRERMAAYMYPEITQKEFEDGHLEQLVKPLIKQASENYPLIGYASGIKKLIMDEVAAQISAKNIKKMVQKPSQIPSDLSLAGRLEILKPHAVQAVASQLFVRLHAINKAEVKKAEQDPLKAAAQHRLVLPDVEEVTVRLFMQWIYRGTFSYKGSEQLYSVLKLATQFGVDALATICLNKLYKAANDSLLHASSHGVSLRTLLGYGPDAATDDLVGVVFKHAVKNENTPKQLKSLVVDTLAAMLDPDLWQHVKDLVNHGMALQVIEAMIELRQHVKPETDDQ
;
A
#
# COMPACT_ATOMS: atom_id res chain seq x y z
N MET A 1 56.88 -2.82 4.10
CA MET A 1 57.06 -1.49 4.71
C MET A 1 55.74 -1.08 5.31
N ALA A 2 55.68 -1.04 6.64
CA ALA A 2 54.48 -0.80 7.42
C ALA A 2 54.04 0.66 7.30
N SER A 3 52.75 0.89 7.06
CA SER A 3 52.14 2.21 7.13
C SER A 3 50.93 2.14 8.06
N THR A 4 51.01 2.97 9.09
CA THR A 4 50.19 3.01 10.29
C THR A 4 48.95 3.86 10.01
N CYS A 5 47.76 3.26 10.03
CA CYS A 5 46.49 4.00 10.02
C CYS A 5 46.20 4.55 11.43
N LYS A 6 46.27 5.88 11.57
CA LYS A 6 45.83 6.61 12.75
C LYS A 6 44.31 6.69 12.78
N SER A 7 43.77 6.40 13.96
CA SER A 7 42.40 6.60 14.39
C SER A 7 42.23 8.04 14.87
N GLU A 8 41.29 8.79 14.31
CA GLU A 8 40.75 10.02 14.90
C GLU A 8 39.28 9.82 15.24
N MET A 9 39.00 9.84 16.55
CA MET A 9 37.68 9.90 17.16
C MET A 9 37.24 11.36 17.16
N ASP A 10 36.12 11.67 16.53
CA ASP A 10 35.46 12.97 16.69
C ASP A 10 34.24 12.84 17.60
N HIS A 11 34.29 13.67 18.64
CA HIS A 11 33.30 13.90 19.67
C HIS A 11 32.03 14.53 19.09
N PHE A 12 30.87 13.86 19.24
CA PHE A 12 29.58 14.51 19.12
C PHE A 12 29.05 14.90 20.50
N THR A 13 29.04 16.21 20.73
CA THR A 13 28.52 16.90 21.90
C THR A 13 27.00 16.95 21.83
N THR A 14 26.35 16.41 22.87
CA THR A 14 24.91 16.45 23.12
C THR A 14 24.50 17.85 23.61
N THR A 15 23.59 18.53 22.90
CA THR A 15 22.95 19.76 23.37
C THR A 15 21.43 19.63 23.33
N THR A 16 20.86 19.47 24.52
CA THR A 16 19.44 19.56 24.85
C THR A 16 19.01 21.03 24.89
N PRO A 17 17.85 21.42 24.35
CA PRO A 17 17.18 22.66 24.71
C PRO A 17 15.98 22.44 25.65
N PRO A 18 15.57 23.50 26.39
CA PRO A 18 14.93 23.39 27.69
C PRO A 18 13.40 23.40 27.64
N ALA A 19 12.83 22.94 28.75
CA ALA A 19 11.40 22.96 29.06
C ALA A 19 10.85 24.38 29.22
N THR A 20 9.65 24.61 28.67
CA THR A 20 8.82 25.77 28.98
C THR A 20 7.44 25.32 29.44
N SER A 21 7.11 25.78 30.65
CA SER A 21 5.84 25.64 31.34
C SER A 21 4.82 26.67 30.84
N SER A 22 3.54 26.34 31.10
CA SER A 22 2.36 27.21 31.25
C SER A 22 1.42 27.25 30.05
N ARG A 23 0.20 26.74 30.20
CA ARG A 23 -0.91 27.50 30.80
C ARG A 23 -2.18 26.65 30.80
N ALA A 24 -2.85 26.62 31.96
CA ALA A 24 -4.16 26.00 32.16
C ALA A 24 -5.23 26.68 31.29
N SER A 25 -6.10 25.86 30.69
CA SER A 25 -7.36 26.30 30.12
C SER A 25 -8.49 25.46 30.69
N THR A 26 -9.43 26.16 31.31
CA THR A 26 -10.53 25.68 32.13
C THR A 26 -11.80 25.50 31.30
N LEU A 27 -12.60 24.49 31.69
CA LEU A 27 -14.04 24.26 31.40
C LEU A 27 -14.45 23.57 30.08
N PRO A 28 -15.62 22.90 30.02
CA PRO A 28 -16.35 22.17 31.08
C PRO A 28 -16.67 20.70 30.71
N SER A 29 -16.84 19.87 31.75
CA SER A 29 -17.37 18.50 31.65
C SER A 29 -18.81 18.51 31.16
N ALA A 30 -19.09 17.78 30.09
CA ALA A 30 -20.43 17.33 29.75
C ALA A 30 -20.60 15.89 30.26
N SER A 31 -21.36 15.77 31.34
CA SER A 31 -21.82 14.53 31.93
C SER A 31 -22.78 13.85 30.94
N VAL A 32 -22.39 12.70 30.39
CA VAL A 32 -23.32 11.86 29.62
C VAL A 32 -23.93 10.83 30.56
N GLU A 33 -25.23 10.96 30.76
CA GLU A 33 -26.11 10.02 31.46
C GLU A 33 -25.94 8.60 30.91
N ARG A 34 -25.59 7.66 31.78
CA ARG A 34 -25.71 6.23 31.52
C ARG A 34 -27.19 5.86 31.62
N SER A 35 -27.85 5.65 30.48
CA SER A 35 -29.10 4.88 30.43
C SER A 35 -28.78 3.41 30.66
N SER A 36 -29.11 2.90 31.84
CA SER A 36 -29.11 1.48 32.17
C SER A 36 -30.35 0.81 31.58
N VAL A 37 -30.21 0.19 30.41
CA VAL A 37 -31.21 -0.73 29.88
C VAL A 37 -30.87 -2.13 30.38
N SER A 38 -31.70 -2.64 31.28
CA SER A 38 -31.70 -4.03 31.74
C SER A 38 -32.17 -4.92 30.60
N MET A 39 -31.27 -5.74 30.05
CA MET A 39 -31.60 -6.79 29.08
C MET A 39 -31.70 -8.11 29.83
N GLU A 40 -32.92 -8.55 30.07
CA GLU A 40 -33.21 -9.93 30.48
C GLU A 40 -32.99 -10.85 29.26
N PRO A 41 -32.21 -11.94 29.38
CA PRO A 41 -31.94 -12.81 28.24
C PRO A 41 -33.20 -13.64 27.88
N PRO A 42 -33.60 -13.70 26.60
CA PRO A 42 -34.71 -14.55 26.19
C PRO A 42 -34.29 -16.03 26.26
N ARG A 43 -35.11 -16.84 26.92
CA ARG A 43 -35.02 -18.30 26.90
C ARG A 43 -35.30 -18.81 25.48
N MET A 44 -34.34 -19.49 24.87
CA MET A 44 -34.52 -20.23 23.62
C MET A 44 -34.82 -21.70 23.93
N ASN A 45 -36.02 -22.14 23.56
CA ASN A 45 -36.33 -23.54 23.31
C ASN A 45 -36.48 -23.73 21.80
N ASP A 46 -35.98 -24.86 21.30
CA ASP A 46 -36.15 -25.45 19.96
C ASP A 46 -35.08 -25.17 18.89
N ALA A 47 -34.49 -26.29 18.43
CA ALA A 47 -33.28 -26.40 17.63
C ALA A 47 -33.54 -26.64 16.13
N ALA A 48 -34.43 -25.85 15.51
CA ALA A 48 -34.79 -26.05 14.09
C ALA A 48 -34.71 -24.80 13.20
N ASP A 49 -34.13 -23.69 13.66
CA ASP A 49 -34.21 -22.39 12.95
C ASP A 49 -32.85 -21.76 12.59
N PHE A 50 -31.90 -22.57 12.13
CA PHE A 50 -30.54 -22.14 11.76
C PHE A 50 -30.44 -21.35 10.43
N LYS A 51 -31.55 -20.84 9.87
CA LYS A 51 -31.59 -20.07 8.62
C LYS A 51 -32.01 -18.61 8.73
N ALA A 52 -32.10 -18.05 9.94
CA ALA A 52 -32.39 -16.63 10.13
C ALA A 52 -31.35 -15.97 11.03
N TYR A 53 -30.20 -15.60 10.47
CA TYR A 53 -29.40 -14.54 11.09
C TYR A 53 -30.24 -13.25 11.07
N PRO A 54 -30.36 -12.53 12.21
CA PRO A 54 -31.10 -11.28 12.22
C PRO A 54 -30.39 -10.29 11.30
N HIS A 55 -31.13 -9.81 10.29
CA HIS A 55 -30.78 -8.62 9.53
C HIS A 55 -30.47 -7.51 10.52
N ILE A 56 -29.19 -7.13 10.56
CA ILE A 56 -28.69 -6.00 11.32
C ILE A 56 -29.52 -4.78 10.91
N SER A 57 -30.13 -4.17 11.92
CA SER A 57 -30.76 -2.84 11.94
C SER A 57 -30.26 -1.90 10.85
N ASP A 58 -31.21 -1.18 10.23
CA ASP A 58 -31.04 -0.22 9.15
C ASP A 58 -29.69 0.51 9.15
N PRO A 59 -29.02 0.60 7.99
CA PRO A 59 -27.73 1.29 7.90
C PRO A 59 -27.95 2.76 8.28
N VAL A 60 -27.36 3.19 9.38
CA VAL A 60 -27.14 4.62 9.62
C VAL A 60 -26.36 5.12 8.40
N ASP A 61 -26.98 5.99 7.60
CA ASP A 61 -26.39 6.56 6.39
C ASP A 61 -25.12 7.32 6.75
N TYR A 62 -23.99 6.62 6.72
CA TYR A 62 -22.68 7.22 6.83
C TYR A 62 -22.39 7.92 5.51
N ASN A 63 -22.66 9.22 5.48
CA ASN A 63 -22.18 10.10 4.41
C ASN A 63 -20.87 10.74 4.87
N PRO A 64 -19.71 10.38 4.25
CA PRO A 64 -18.46 11.06 4.55
C PRO A 64 -18.64 12.55 4.29
N THR A 65 -18.23 13.39 5.24
CA THR A 65 -18.24 14.85 5.05
C THR A 65 -17.48 15.18 3.76
N GLN A 66 -18.00 16.08 2.92
CA GLN A 66 -17.42 16.42 1.60
C GLN A 66 -15.90 16.72 1.64
N MET A 67 -15.39 17.18 2.78
CA MET A 67 -13.96 17.42 3.02
C MET A 67 -13.08 16.15 2.95
N LEU A 68 -13.65 14.95 3.11
CA LEU A 68 -12.93 13.68 3.07
C LEU A 68 -12.78 13.10 1.65
N MET A 69 -13.30 13.81 0.64
CA MET A 69 -13.37 13.39 -0.76
C MET A 69 -12.56 14.30 -1.68
N GLN A 70 -11.47 14.89 -1.18
CA GLN A 70 -10.72 15.93 -1.91
C GLN A 70 -9.65 15.34 -2.81
N THR A 71 -8.87 14.38 -2.31
CA THR A 71 -7.70 13.88 -3.02
C THR A 71 -7.93 12.45 -3.49
N PRO A 72 -8.26 12.22 -4.77
CA PRO A 72 -8.35 10.86 -5.30
C PRO A 72 -6.95 10.24 -5.38
N ILE A 73 -6.87 8.96 -5.01
CA ILE A 73 -5.71 8.09 -5.17
C ILE A 73 -6.12 6.85 -5.96
N THR A 74 -5.19 6.33 -6.75
CA THR A 74 -5.41 5.10 -7.54
C THR A 74 -4.86 3.91 -6.79
N ILE A 75 -5.70 2.90 -6.54
CA ILE A 75 -5.28 1.59 -6.08
C ILE A 75 -5.12 0.69 -7.30
N GLU A 76 -3.91 0.20 -7.50
CA GLU A 76 -3.58 -0.78 -8.54
C GLU A 76 -3.47 -2.15 -7.88
N CYS A 77 -4.24 -3.12 -8.35
CA CYS A 77 -4.36 -4.43 -7.71
C CYS A 77 -4.40 -5.57 -8.73
N GLY A 78 -4.20 -6.80 -8.25
CA GLY A 78 -4.02 -7.99 -9.08
C GLY A 78 -2.56 -8.22 -9.50
N SER A 79 -2.27 -9.43 -9.96
CA SER A 79 -0.90 -9.86 -10.29
C SER A 79 -0.28 -9.08 -11.46
N ASP A 80 -1.11 -8.51 -12.33
CA ASP A 80 -0.72 -7.70 -13.49
C ASP A 80 -0.79 -6.18 -13.22
N LEU A 81 -1.36 -5.77 -12.09
CA LEU A 81 -1.63 -4.37 -11.71
C LEU A 81 -2.48 -3.60 -12.73
N GLU A 82 -3.22 -4.29 -13.61
CA GLU A 82 -4.04 -3.65 -14.63
C GLU A 82 -5.33 -3.06 -14.03
N THR A 83 -5.85 -3.70 -12.97
CA THR A 83 -7.07 -3.23 -12.29
C THR A 83 -6.79 -1.99 -11.47
N LYS A 84 -7.48 -0.90 -11.84
CA LYS A 84 -7.38 0.42 -11.19
C LYS A 84 -8.70 0.80 -10.51
N LEU A 85 -8.62 1.08 -9.22
CA LEU A 85 -9.75 1.55 -8.42
C LEU A 85 -9.42 2.92 -7.83
N THR A 86 -10.41 3.80 -7.68
CA THR A 86 -10.21 5.14 -7.10
C THR A 86 -10.75 5.19 -5.68
N LEU A 87 -9.89 5.58 -4.73
CA LEU A 87 -10.23 5.84 -3.33
C LEU A 87 -9.83 7.27 -2.97
N HIS A 88 -10.34 7.85 -1.90
CA HIS A 88 -9.92 9.18 -1.44
C HIS A 88 -8.91 9.07 -0.29
N GLU A 89 -7.87 9.89 -0.32
CA GLU A 89 -6.78 9.84 0.65
C GLU A 89 -7.24 10.20 2.06
N GLU A 90 -8.05 11.25 2.19
CA GLU A 90 -8.44 11.79 3.49
C GLU A 90 -9.27 10.77 4.28
N ILE A 91 -10.27 10.13 3.65
CA ILE A 91 -11.07 9.09 4.30
C ILE A 91 -10.21 7.89 4.71
N LEU A 92 -9.26 7.49 3.87
CA LEU A 92 -8.35 6.39 4.19
C LEU A 92 -7.44 6.74 5.38
N CYS A 93 -6.94 7.99 5.44
CA CYS A 93 -6.13 8.48 6.55
C CYS A 93 -6.90 8.58 7.87
N CYS A 94 -8.21 8.82 7.84
CA CYS A 94 -9.05 8.78 9.05
C CYS A 94 -9.05 7.39 9.70
N HIS A 95 -8.93 6.33 8.89
CA HIS A 95 -8.97 4.95 9.36
C HIS A 95 -7.58 4.33 9.60
N SER A 96 -6.50 4.95 9.12
CA SER A 96 -5.14 4.44 9.28
C SER A 96 -4.11 5.53 9.56
N LYS A 97 -3.55 5.48 10.78
CA LYS A 97 -2.40 6.31 11.18
C LYS A 97 -1.15 5.99 10.36
N GLN A 98 -0.97 4.73 9.98
CA GLN A 98 0.18 4.28 9.20
C GLN A 98 0.16 4.91 7.80
N LEU A 99 -1.00 4.89 7.14
CA LEU A 99 -1.17 5.51 5.82
C LEU A 99 -1.11 7.03 5.91
N GLN A 100 -1.70 7.64 6.95
CA GLN A 100 -1.54 9.07 7.22
C GLN A 100 -0.07 9.48 7.31
N ALA A 101 0.75 8.73 8.07
CA ALA A 101 2.18 8.98 8.17
C ALA A 101 2.90 8.79 6.83
N ARG A 102 2.54 7.74 6.05
CA ARG A 102 3.10 7.47 4.73
C ARG A 102 2.82 8.63 3.75
N PHE A 103 1.57 9.07 3.63
CA PHE A 103 1.19 10.16 2.74
C PHE A 103 1.79 11.50 3.18
N SER A 104 1.86 11.74 4.49
CA SER A 104 2.52 12.93 5.04
C SER A 104 4.01 12.99 4.64
N LYS A 105 4.73 11.86 4.72
CA LYS A 105 6.13 11.76 4.27
C LYS A 105 6.27 11.95 2.75
N ALA A 106 5.29 11.51 1.98
CA ALA A 106 5.29 11.60 0.52
C ALA A 106 4.95 13.01 -0.03
N LYS A 107 4.44 13.93 0.79
CA LYS A 107 3.91 15.24 0.35
C LYS A 107 4.92 16.12 -0.39
N SER A 108 6.18 16.13 0.04
CA SER A 108 7.24 16.90 -0.62
C SER A 108 7.56 16.33 -2.02
N ALA A 109 7.73 15.01 -2.11
CA ALA A 109 7.96 14.30 -3.36
C ALA A 109 6.77 14.43 -4.33
N ARG A 110 5.53 14.39 -3.82
CA ARG A 110 4.30 14.62 -4.59
C ARG A 110 4.31 15.95 -5.32
N THR A 111 4.74 17.02 -4.64
CA THR A 111 4.89 18.34 -5.29
C THR A 111 5.90 18.30 -6.44
N GLN A 112 6.99 17.54 -6.29
CA GLN A 112 8.00 17.40 -7.35
C GLN A 112 7.48 16.58 -8.53
N PHE A 113 6.79 15.46 -8.27
CA PHE A 113 6.16 14.64 -9.30
C PHE A 113 5.09 15.42 -10.07
N ALA A 114 4.20 16.14 -9.39
CA ALA A 114 3.19 16.98 -10.03
C ALA A 114 3.81 18.09 -10.90
N LYS A 115 4.93 18.70 -10.45
CA LYS A 115 5.66 19.68 -11.27
C LYS A 115 6.31 19.01 -12.50
N SER A 116 6.87 17.82 -12.34
CA SER A 116 7.49 17.05 -13.42
C SER A 116 6.45 16.62 -14.46
N GLU A 117 5.29 16.16 -14.02
CA GLU A 117 4.17 15.77 -14.88
C GLU A 117 3.64 16.97 -15.68
N LYS A 118 3.32 18.08 -15.02
CA LYS A 118 2.92 19.33 -15.70
C LYS A 118 3.98 19.84 -16.67
N PHE A 119 5.26 19.63 -16.39
CA PHE A 119 6.34 19.96 -17.31
C PHE A 119 6.33 19.03 -18.54
N ARG A 120 6.16 17.72 -18.33
CA ARG A 120 6.05 16.72 -19.40
C ARG A 120 4.83 16.98 -20.29
N GLU A 121 3.67 17.31 -19.72
CA GLU A 121 2.45 17.67 -20.47
C GLU A 121 2.66 18.90 -21.35
N ARG A 122 3.30 19.95 -20.80
CA ARG A 122 3.66 21.14 -21.59
C ARG A 122 4.62 20.81 -22.74
N MET A 123 5.61 19.94 -22.51
CA MET A 123 6.48 19.46 -23.59
C MET A 123 5.71 18.62 -24.62
N ALA A 124 4.79 17.76 -24.16
CA ALA A 124 3.96 16.90 -25.02
C ALA A 124 3.06 17.73 -25.93
N ALA A 125 2.46 18.82 -25.45
CA ALA A 125 1.61 19.69 -26.25
C ALA A 125 2.30 20.27 -27.50
N TYR A 126 3.64 20.30 -27.50
CA TYR A 126 4.44 20.75 -28.64
C TYR A 126 5.18 19.64 -29.35
N MET A 127 5.15 18.39 -28.88
CA MET A 127 5.96 17.29 -29.44
C MET A 127 5.12 16.05 -29.78
N TYR A 128 3.87 16.00 -29.33
CA TYR A 128 2.95 14.88 -29.47
C TYR A 128 1.56 15.32 -29.95
N PRO A 129 0.97 14.65 -30.96
CA PRO A 129 1.57 13.61 -31.80
C PRO A 129 2.83 14.12 -32.53
N GLU A 130 3.66 13.22 -33.05
CA GLU A 130 4.92 13.57 -33.70
C GLU A 130 4.67 14.59 -34.81
N ILE A 131 5.06 15.84 -34.57
CA ILE A 131 4.94 16.91 -35.54
C ILE A 131 6.11 16.86 -36.52
N THR A 132 5.80 17.09 -37.79
CA THR A 132 6.79 17.19 -38.84
C THR A 132 7.63 18.46 -38.68
N GLN A 133 8.82 18.47 -39.28
CA GLN A 133 9.68 19.66 -39.28
C GLN A 133 8.98 20.89 -39.88
N LYS A 134 8.20 20.69 -40.94
CA LYS A 134 7.47 21.76 -41.61
C LYS A 134 6.41 22.37 -40.69
N GLU A 135 5.62 21.56 -40.00
CA GLU A 135 4.62 22.05 -39.04
C GLU A 135 5.26 22.81 -37.87
N PHE A 136 6.41 22.33 -37.40
CA PHE A 136 7.16 23.00 -36.33
C PHE A 136 7.66 24.40 -36.77
N GLU A 137 8.18 24.49 -37.99
CA GLU A 137 8.67 25.73 -38.60
C GLU A 137 7.53 26.71 -38.92
N ASP A 138 6.48 26.25 -39.60
CA ASP A 138 5.32 27.06 -40.00
C ASP A 138 4.56 27.59 -38.77
N GLY A 139 4.54 26.81 -37.68
CA GLY A 139 3.93 27.19 -36.40
C GLY A 139 4.82 28.04 -35.49
N HIS A 140 6.07 28.31 -35.87
CA HIS A 140 7.07 29.02 -35.05
C HIS A 140 7.22 28.45 -33.62
N LEU A 141 7.07 27.13 -33.49
CA LEU A 141 7.02 26.46 -32.18
C LEU A 141 8.35 26.52 -31.44
N GLU A 142 9.46 26.84 -32.10
CA GLU A 142 10.75 27.04 -31.45
C GLU A 142 10.68 28.13 -30.37
N GLN A 143 9.85 29.14 -30.53
CA GLN A 143 9.71 30.24 -29.56
C GLN A 143 9.05 29.77 -28.25
N LEU A 144 8.16 28.79 -28.34
CA LEU A 144 7.44 28.22 -27.19
C LEU A 144 8.28 27.16 -26.47
N VAL A 145 9.08 26.40 -27.22
CA VAL A 145 9.83 25.26 -26.69
C VAL A 145 11.19 25.67 -26.10
N LYS A 146 11.85 26.71 -26.62
CA LYS A 146 13.12 27.20 -26.05
C LYS A 146 13.04 27.53 -24.55
N PRO A 147 12.01 28.25 -24.04
CA PRO A 147 11.83 28.46 -22.61
C PRO A 147 11.71 27.16 -21.82
N LEU A 148 11.06 26.13 -22.37
CA LEU A 148 10.90 24.83 -21.72
C LEU A 148 12.23 24.06 -21.66
N ILE A 149 13.02 24.08 -22.74
CA ILE A 149 14.38 23.50 -22.76
C ILE A 149 15.24 24.17 -21.70
N LYS A 150 15.21 25.51 -21.64
CA LYS A 150 15.92 26.27 -20.61
C LYS A 150 15.47 25.89 -19.20
N GLN A 151 14.15 25.84 -18.96
CA GLN A 151 13.57 25.43 -17.69
C GLN A 151 14.04 24.02 -17.27
N ALA A 152 14.08 23.06 -18.19
CA ALA A 152 14.57 21.71 -17.91
C ALA A 152 16.05 21.68 -17.54
N SER A 153 16.89 22.46 -18.23
CA SER A 153 18.32 22.51 -17.95
C SER A 153 18.65 23.17 -16.61
N GLU A 154 17.87 24.16 -16.20
CA GLU A 154 18.17 24.97 -15.00
C GLU A 154 17.47 24.43 -13.76
N ASN A 155 16.21 24.01 -13.88
CA ASN A 155 15.31 23.77 -12.74
C ASN A 155 14.41 22.53 -12.95
N TYR A 156 14.99 21.39 -13.36
CA TYR A 156 14.20 20.17 -13.48
C TYR A 156 13.65 19.70 -12.11
N PRO A 157 12.34 19.42 -11.95
CA PRO A 157 11.74 19.19 -10.64
C PRO A 157 12.26 17.96 -9.89
N LEU A 158 12.71 16.92 -10.60
CA LEU A 158 13.24 15.70 -9.99
C LEU A 158 14.77 15.80 -9.89
N ILE A 159 15.26 16.19 -8.71
CA ILE A 159 16.67 16.54 -8.46
C ILE A 159 17.63 15.43 -8.90
N GLY A 160 17.29 14.16 -8.64
CA GLY A 160 18.11 13.01 -9.03
C GLY A 160 18.32 12.85 -10.55
N TYR A 161 17.52 13.51 -11.38
CA TYR A 161 17.63 13.49 -12.84
C TYR A 161 18.12 14.81 -13.45
N ALA A 162 18.20 15.89 -12.66
CA ALA A 162 18.47 17.23 -13.16
C ALA A 162 19.83 17.33 -13.89
N SER A 163 20.88 16.72 -13.34
CA SER A 163 22.21 16.69 -13.96
C SER A 163 22.22 15.94 -15.30
N GLY A 164 21.53 14.80 -15.37
CA GLY A 164 21.40 14.00 -16.59
C GLY A 164 20.60 14.71 -17.69
N ILE A 165 19.53 15.42 -17.32
CA ILE A 165 18.74 16.24 -18.24
C ILE A 165 19.57 17.41 -18.78
N LYS A 166 20.25 18.15 -17.90
CA LYS A 166 21.14 19.24 -18.29
C LYS A 166 22.22 18.77 -19.25
N LYS A 167 22.87 17.64 -18.95
CA LYS A 167 23.88 17.06 -19.82
C LYS A 167 23.32 16.72 -21.20
N LEU A 168 22.18 16.02 -21.27
CA LEU A 168 21.52 15.67 -22.54
C LEU A 168 21.24 16.91 -23.40
N ILE A 169 20.69 17.97 -22.80
CA ILE A 169 20.39 19.21 -23.52
C ILE A 169 21.67 19.85 -24.07
N MET A 170 22.73 19.93 -23.25
CA MET A 170 23.99 20.53 -23.65
C MET A 170 24.69 19.73 -24.75
N ASP A 171 24.69 18.40 -24.64
CA ASP A 171 25.28 17.49 -25.62
C ASP A 171 24.54 17.59 -26.97
N GLU A 172 23.21 17.61 -26.95
CA GLU A 172 22.40 17.72 -28.17
C GLU A 172 22.54 19.10 -28.83
N VAL A 173 22.54 20.19 -28.05
CA VAL A 173 22.82 21.53 -28.57
C VAL A 173 24.21 21.60 -29.21
N ALA A 174 25.23 21.02 -28.57
CA ALA A 174 26.58 20.97 -29.12
C ALA A 174 26.65 20.14 -30.42
N ALA A 175 25.92 19.02 -30.50
CA ALA A 175 25.80 18.21 -31.71
C ALA A 175 25.18 19.01 -32.86
N GLN A 176 24.09 19.74 -32.60
CA GLN A 176 23.42 20.57 -33.63
C GLN A 176 24.29 21.73 -34.13
N ILE A 177 25.06 22.37 -33.23
CA ILE A 177 26.03 23.40 -33.60
C ILE A 177 27.14 22.80 -34.47
N SER A 178 27.68 21.64 -34.07
CA SER A 178 28.75 20.94 -34.80
C SER A 178 28.28 20.48 -36.19
N ALA A 179 27.02 20.10 -36.32
CA ALA A 179 26.35 19.76 -37.59
C ALA A 179 26.03 20.99 -38.47
N LYS A 180 26.42 22.21 -38.07
CA LYS A 180 26.17 23.47 -38.79
C LYS A 180 24.68 23.80 -38.96
N ASN A 181 23.82 23.33 -38.06
CA ASN A 181 22.40 23.69 -38.04
C ASN A 181 22.14 25.05 -37.38
N ILE A 182 22.94 26.06 -37.75
CA ILE A 182 22.91 27.43 -37.22
C ILE A 182 22.30 28.40 -38.23
N LYS A 183 21.66 29.47 -37.75
CA LYS A 183 21.11 30.54 -38.58
C LYS A 183 22.22 31.24 -39.38
N LYS A 184 21.94 31.62 -40.63
CA LYS A 184 22.92 32.19 -41.58
C LYS A 184 23.63 33.47 -41.11
N MET A 185 23.08 34.17 -40.12
CA MET A 185 23.72 35.36 -39.52
C MET A 185 25.02 35.05 -38.76
N VAL A 186 25.27 33.78 -38.39
CA VAL A 186 26.50 33.36 -37.71
C VAL A 186 27.45 32.76 -38.75
N GLN A 187 28.51 33.48 -39.12
CA GLN A 187 29.31 33.17 -40.31
C GLN A 187 30.13 31.87 -40.21
N LYS A 188 30.55 31.42 -39.01
CA LYS A 188 31.27 30.14 -38.81
C LYS A 188 31.01 29.51 -37.42
N PRO A 189 30.86 28.17 -37.29
CA PRO A 189 30.75 27.49 -35.99
C PRO A 189 31.94 27.74 -35.05
N SER A 190 33.15 27.90 -35.62
CA SER A 190 34.38 28.20 -34.88
C SER A 190 34.42 29.61 -34.25
N GLN A 191 33.46 30.48 -34.60
CA GLN A 191 33.33 31.83 -34.04
C GLN A 191 32.30 31.91 -32.90
N ILE A 192 31.60 30.82 -32.60
CA ILE A 192 30.67 30.77 -31.48
C ILE A 192 31.50 30.65 -30.20
N PRO A 193 31.43 31.62 -29.27
CA PRO A 193 32.13 31.52 -28.01
C PRO A 193 31.71 30.25 -27.26
N SER A 194 32.69 29.50 -26.75
CA SER A 194 32.44 28.35 -25.86
C SER A 194 31.60 28.74 -24.64
N ASP A 195 31.66 30.02 -24.25
CA ASP A 195 31.06 30.52 -23.02
C ASP A 195 29.64 31.05 -23.21
N LEU A 196 29.07 30.90 -24.41
CA LEU A 196 27.71 31.32 -24.69
C LEU A 196 26.72 30.55 -23.81
N SER A 197 25.84 31.27 -23.12
CA SER A 197 24.79 30.68 -22.29
C SER A 197 23.86 29.77 -23.11
N LEU A 198 23.18 28.82 -22.45
CA LEU A 198 22.24 27.93 -23.15
C LEU A 198 21.20 28.71 -23.96
N ALA A 199 20.68 29.82 -23.41
CA ALA A 199 19.74 30.69 -24.12
C ALA A 199 20.35 31.27 -25.41
N GLY A 200 21.58 31.79 -25.34
CA GLY A 200 22.28 32.27 -26.53
C GLY A 200 22.53 31.18 -27.56
N ARG A 201 22.88 29.96 -27.10
CA ARG A 201 23.09 28.81 -27.99
C ARG A 201 21.81 28.38 -28.69
N LEU A 202 20.67 28.39 -28.00
CA LEU A 202 19.37 28.09 -28.59
C LEU A 202 18.92 29.16 -29.60
N GLU A 203 19.29 30.42 -29.41
CA GLU A 203 18.92 31.50 -30.34
C GLU A 203 19.58 31.40 -31.71
N ILE A 204 20.81 30.89 -31.76
CA ILE A 204 21.57 30.73 -33.00
C ILE A 204 21.19 29.46 -33.78
N LEU A 205 20.47 28.51 -33.18
CA LEU A 205 20.01 27.30 -33.86
C LEU A 205 18.88 27.59 -34.84
N LYS A 206 18.83 26.85 -35.95
CA LYS A 206 17.67 26.80 -36.84
C LYS A 206 16.48 26.12 -36.12
N PRO A 207 15.22 26.42 -36.49
CA PRO A 207 14.05 25.85 -35.82
C PRO A 207 14.06 24.31 -35.76
N HIS A 208 14.43 23.63 -36.85
CA HIS A 208 14.52 22.16 -36.88
C HIS A 208 15.56 21.57 -35.92
N ALA A 209 16.65 22.30 -35.65
CA ALA A 209 17.62 21.89 -34.64
C ALA A 209 17.08 22.07 -33.22
N VAL A 210 16.28 23.11 -32.97
CA VAL A 210 15.56 23.28 -31.70
C VAL A 210 14.54 22.16 -31.51
N GLN A 211 13.83 21.78 -32.58
CA GLN A 211 12.93 20.63 -32.57
C GLN A 211 13.68 19.35 -32.19
N ALA A 212 14.83 19.06 -32.79
CA ALA A 212 15.64 17.89 -32.46
C ALA A 212 16.01 17.83 -30.96
N VAL A 213 16.47 18.95 -30.40
CA VAL A 213 16.75 19.07 -28.95
C VAL A 213 15.50 18.79 -28.12
N ALA A 214 14.36 19.36 -28.51
CA ALA A 214 13.09 19.20 -27.82
C ALA A 214 12.57 17.76 -27.87
N SER A 215 12.68 17.09 -29.01
CA SER A 215 12.28 15.70 -29.19
C SER A 215 13.13 14.77 -28.34
N GLN A 216 14.46 14.96 -28.31
CA GLN A 216 15.35 14.18 -27.44
C GLN A 216 15.02 14.38 -25.96
N LEU A 217 14.76 15.63 -25.56
CA LEU A 217 14.31 15.93 -24.21
C LEU A 217 12.97 15.24 -23.89
N PHE A 218 11.99 15.32 -24.79
CA PHE A 218 10.68 14.69 -24.61
C PHE A 218 10.79 13.17 -24.43
N VAL A 219 11.55 12.49 -25.30
CA VAL A 219 11.85 11.05 -25.18
C VAL A 219 12.48 10.74 -23.82
N ARG A 220 13.47 11.54 -23.39
CA ARG A 220 14.12 11.34 -22.10
C ARG A 220 13.16 11.50 -20.92
N LEU A 221 12.31 12.51 -20.93
CA LEU A 221 11.30 12.74 -19.89
C LEU A 221 10.32 11.57 -19.81
N HIS A 222 9.89 11.04 -20.95
CA HIS A 222 9.02 9.87 -21.00
C HIS A 222 9.71 8.62 -20.43
N ALA A 223 11.00 8.41 -20.76
CA ALA A 223 11.79 7.32 -20.20
C ALA A 223 11.96 7.44 -18.68
N ILE A 224 12.20 8.65 -18.16
CA ILE A 224 12.27 8.92 -16.71
C ILE A 224 10.93 8.60 -16.05
N ASN A 225 9.82 9.07 -16.62
CA ASN A 225 8.49 8.79 -16.08
C ASN A 225 8.22 7.29 -16.00
N LYS A 226 8.49 6.55 -17.09
CA LYS A 226 8.35 5.07 -17.11
C LYS A 226 9.22 4.40 -16.05
N ALA A 227 10.46 4.86 -15.88
CA ALA A 227 11.37 4.33 -14.85
C ALA A 227 10.88 4.62 -13.44
N GLU A 228 10.34 5.81 -13.15
CA GLU A 228 9.80 6.16 -11.84
C GLU A 228 8.47 5.45 -11.54
N VAL A 229 7.61 5.21 -12.53
CA VAL A 229 6.42 4.37 -12.36
C VAL A 229 6.82 2.97 -11.94
N LYS A 230 7.80 2.36 -12.62
CA LYS A 230 8.31 1.02 -12.29
C LYS A 230 8.94 0.97 -10.89
N LYS A 231 9.70 2.01 -10.50
CA LYS A 231 10.24 2.09 -9.13
C LYS A 231 9.14 2.22 -8.08
N ALA A 232 8.02 2.85 -8.40
CA ALA A 232 6.88 2.99 -7.49
C ALA A 232 6.23 1.64 -7.16
N GLU A 233 6.32 0.65 -8.06
CA GLU A 233 5.80 -0.70 -7.81
C GLU A 233 6.49 -1.39 -6.62
N GLN A 234 7.76 -1.03 -6.36
CA GLN A 234 8.58 -1.63 -5.30
C GLN A 234 8.72 -0.74 -4.06
N ASP A 235 8.41 0.55 -4.18
CA ASP A 235 8.59 1.53 -3.11
C ASP A 235 7.24 2.19 -2.75
N PRO A 236 6.63 1.81 -1.61
CA PRO A 236 5.35 2.34 -1.17
C PRO A 236 5.34 3.87 -0.95
N LEU A 237 6.47 4.48 -0.62
CA LEU A 237 6.56 5.94 -0.46
C LEU A 237 6.56 6.64 -1.81
N LYS A 238 7.24 6.08 -2.82
CA LYS A 238 7.18 6.58 -4.19
C LYS A 238 5.80 6.42 -4.80
N ALA A 239 5.13 5.28 -4.58
CA ALA A 239 3.75 5.08 -4.99
C ALA A 239 2.84 6.16 -4.38
N ALA A 240 2.94 6.38 -3.06
CA ALA A 240 2.17 7.40 -2.37
C ALA A 240 2.45 8.84 -2.87
N ALA A 241 3.71 9.12 -3.26
CA ALA A 241 4.09 10.39 -3.86
C ALA A 241 3.46 10.61 -5.25
N GLN A 242 3.15 9.52 -5.96
CA GLN A 242 2.45 9.52 -7.24
C GLN A 242 0.92 9.33 -7.10
N HIS A 243 0.36 9.51 -5.89
CA HIS A 243 -1.07 9.26 -5.61
C HIS A 243 -1.52 7.83 -5.93
N ARG A 244 -0.64 6.84 -5.72
CA ARG A 244 -0.88 5.43 -5.99
C ARG A 244 -0.70 4.56 -4.75
N LEU A 245 -1.45 3.47 -4.68
CA LEU A 245 -1.20 2.32 -3.80
C LEU A 245 -1.12 1.08 -4.68
N VAL A 246 -0.02 0.34 -4.58
CA VAL A 246 0.26 -0.83 -5.44
C VAL A 246 0.11 -2.10 -4.60
N LEU A 247 -0.76 -3.01 -5.04
CA LEU A 247 -1.18 -4.23 -4.32
C LEU A 247 -1.15 -5.46 -5.26
N PRO A 248 0.04 -5.99 -5.60
CA PRO A 248 0.16 -7.06 -6.60
C PRO A 248 -0.48 -8.38 -6.14
N ASP A 249 -0.49 -8.64 -4.83
CA ASP A 249 -0.98 -9.90 -4.25
C ASP A 249 -2.41 -9.81 -3.70
N VAL A 250 -3.18 -8.80 -4.14
CA VAL A 250 -4.53 -8.56 -3.64
C VAL A 250 -5.51 -8.50 -4.81
N GLU A 251 -6.53 -9.35 -4.75
CA GLU A 251 -7.59 -9.39 -5.75
C GLU A 251 -8.50 -8.16 -5.66
N GLU A 252 -9.05 -7.76 -6.81
CA GLU A 252 -10.00 -6.65 -6.94
C GLU A 252 -11.18 -6.76 -5.95
N VAL A 253 -11.76 -7.95 -5.80
CA VAL A 253 -12.90 -8.19 -4.92
C VAL A 253 -12.58 -7.80 -3.48
N THR A 254 -11.38 -8.16 -3.00
CA THR A 254 -10.91 -7.81 -1.65
C THR A 254 -10.78 -6.30 -1.49
N VAL A 255 -10.21 -5.61 -2.48
CA VAL A 255 -10.07 -4.16 -2.46
C VAL A 255 -11.45 -3.49 -2.46
N ARG A 256 -12.41 -3.98 -3.25
CA ARG A 256 -13.77 -3.44 -3.28
C ARG A 256 -14.49 -3.60 -1.94
N LEU A 257 -14.35 -4.75 -1.26
CA LEU A 257 -14.92 -4.95 0.07
C LEU A 257 -14.30 -4.02 1.11
N PHE A 258 -12.98 -3.85 1.06
CA PHE A 258 -12.28 -2.88 1.89
C PHE A 258 -12.78 -1.46 1.65
N MET A 259 -12.88 -1.03 0.38
CA MET A 259 -13.43 0.28 0.02
C MET A 259 -14.87 0.45 0.46
N GLN A 260 -15.71 -0.58 0.32
CA GLN A 260 -17.09 -0.55 0.79
C GLN A 260 -17.15 -0.25 2.29
N TRP A 261 -16.30 -0.90 3.10
CA TRP A 261 -16.24 -0.63 4.53
C TRP A 261 -15.75 0.79 4.84
N ILE A 262 -14.69 1.26 4.17
CA ILE A 262 -14.17 2.62 4.35
C ILE A 262 -15.26 3.66 4.07
N TYR A 263 -16.10 3.44 3.06
CA TYR A 263 -17.15 4.38 2.69
C TYR A 263 -18.46 4.24 3.43
N ARG A 264 -18.80 3.07 3.95
CA ARG A 264 -20.15 2.79 4.49
C ARG A 264 -20.14 2.28 5.93
N GLY A 265 -18.96 2.08 6.51
CA GLY A 265 -18.78 1.42 7.81
C GLY A 265 -19.16 -0.07 7.84
N THR A 266 -19.64 -0.62 6.72
CA THR A 266 -20.16 -1.99 6.59
C THR A 266 -19.66 -2.62 5.29
N PHE A 267 -19.47 -3.95 5.30
CA PHE A 267 -19.17 -4.73 4.10
C PHE A 267 -19.84 -6.09 4.17
N SER A 268 -20.21 -6.63 3.01
CA SER A 268 -20.82 -7.96 2.87
C SER A 268 -19.84 -8.88 2.14
N TYR A 269 -19.50 -10.00 2.76
CA TYR A 269 -18.57 -10.98 2.20
C TYR A 269 -19.30 -12.30 1.95
N LYS A 270 -18.88 -13.04 0.92
CA LYS A 270 -19.55 -14.30 0.52
C LYS A 270 -18.95 -15.53 1.18
N GLY A 271 -17.76 -15.43 1.76
CA GLY A 271 -17.08 -16.56 2.39
C GLY A 271 -15.87 -16.17 3.23
N SER A 272 -15.35 -17.17 3.93
CA SER A 272 -14.29 -17.03 4.93
C SER A 272 -12.94 -16.62 4.35
N GLU A 273 -12.60 -17.12 3.14
CA GLU A 273 -11.41 -16.67 2.39
C GLU A 273 -11.44 -15.16 2.15
N GLN A 274 -12.56 -14.62 1.64
CA GLN A 274 -12.70 -13.18 1.40
C GLN A 274 -12.55 -12.37 2.70
N LEU A 275 -13.15 -12.84 3.80
CA LEU A 275 -13.02 -12.19 5.09
C LEU A 275 -11.57 -12.18 5.59
N TYR A 276 -10.84 -13.28 5.39
CA TYR A 276 -9.42 -13.36 5.71
C TYR A 276 -8.56 -12.48 4.80
N SER A 277 -8.84 -12.41 3.50
CA SER A 277 -8.16 -11.50 2.58
C SER A 277 -8.34 -10.02 2.99
N VAL A 278 -9.55 -9.64 3.40
CA VAL A 278 -9.83 -8.29 3.94
C VAL A 278 -9.10 -8.06 5.25
N LEU A 279 -9.05 -9.04 6.16
CA LEU A 279 -8.23 -8.98 7.38
C LEU A 279 -6.75 -8.71 7.06
N LYS A 280 -6.19 -9.45 6.09
CA LYS A 280 -4.79 -9.27 5.66
C LYS A 280 -4.54 -7.87 5.11
N LEU A 281 -5.43 -7.39 4.24
CA LEU A 281 -5.33 -6.04 3.66
C LEU A 281 -5.46 -4.95 4.73
N ALA A 282 -6.44 -5.06 5.63
CA ALA A 282 -6.65 -4.13 6.73
C ALA A 282 -5.42 -4.06 7.64
N THR A 283 -4.82 -5.22 7.94
CA THR A 283 -3.57 -5.31 8.73
C THR A 283 -2.39 -4.67 7.98
N GLN A 284 -2.22 -4.95 6.68
CA GLN A 284 -1.17 -4.37 5.85
C GLN A 284 -1.25 -2.84 5.78
N PHE A 285 -2.47 -2.31 5.81
CA PHE A 285 -2.75 -0.88 5.80
C PHE A 285 -2.84 -0.25 7.18
N GLY A 286 -2.74 -1.01 8.28
CA GLY A 286 -2.86 -0.48 9.64
C GLY A 286 -4.25 0.11 9.91
N VAL A 287 -5.30 -0.50 9.37
CA VAL A 287 -6.71 -0.19 9.66
C VAL A 287 -7.20 -1.10 10.78
N ASP A 288 -6.78 -0.78 12.01
CA ASP A 288 -6.93 -1.65 13.18
C ASP A 288 -8.39 -2.02 13.47
N ALA A 289 -9.32 -1.07 13.27
CA ALA A 289 -10.73 -1.29 13.52
C ALA A 289 -11.32 -2.38 12.59
N LEU A 290 -11.04 -2.30 11.29
CA LEU A 290 -11.49 -3.30 10.32
C LEU A 290 -10.78 -4.64 10.54
N ALA A 291 -9.47 -4.63 10.82
CA ALA A 291 -8.73 -5.85 11.14
C ALA A 291 -9.35 -6.56 12.35
N THR A 292 -9.66 -5.82 13.42
CA THR A 292 -10.31 -6.35 14.63
C THR A 292 -11.70 -6.91 14.34
N ILE A 293 -12.51 -6.22 13.52
CA ILE A 293 -13.85 -6.71 13.12
C ILE A 293 -13.73 -8.04 12.37
N CYS A 294 -12.82 -8.13 11.39
CA CYS A 294 -12.64 -9.34 10.61
C CYS A 294 -12.10 -10.48 11.48
N LEU A 295 -11.12 -10.19 12.34
CA LEU A 295 -10.54 -11.15 13.27
C LEU A 295 -11.60 -11.72 14.21
N ASN A 296 -12.40 -10.88 14.85
CA ASN A 296 -13.43 -11.31 15.79
C ASN A 296 -14.50 -12.16 15.10
N LYS A 297 -14.90 -11.80 13.87
CA LYS A 297 -15.86 -12.59 13.09
C LYS A 297 -15.29 -13.97 12.75
N LEU A 298 -14.06 -14.04 12.25
CA LEU A 298 -13.38 -15.30 11.94
C LEU A 298 -13.21 -16.17 13.18
N TYR A 299 -12.68 -15.60 14.26
CA TYR A 299 -12.44 -16.32 15.51
C TYR A 299 -13.74 -16.86 16.10
N LYS A 300 -14.76 -16.01 16.24
CA LYS A 300 -16.03 -16.42 16.84
C LYS A 300 -16.68 -17.54 16.04
N ALA A 301 -16.82 -17.35 14.72
CA ALA A 301 -17.48 -18.34 13.90
C ALA A 301 -16.68 -19.67 13.81
N ALA A 302 -15.34 -19.62 13.81
CA ALA A 302 -14.52 -20.82 13.85
C ALA A 302 -14.62 -21.54 15.20
N ASN A 303 -14.56 -20.80 16.31
CA ASN A 303 -14.72 -21.35 17.66
C ASN A 303 -16.11 -21.95 17.87
N ASP A 304 -17.17 -21.27 17.44
CA ASP A 304 -18.54 -21.76 17.53
C ASP A 304 -18.70 -23.06 16.71
N SER A 305 -18.09 -23.13 15.52
CA SER A 305 -18.09 -24.33 14.67
C SER A 305 -17.33 -25.50 15.34
N LEU A 306 -16.19 -25.22 15.97
CA LEU A 306 -15.41 -26.23 16.71
C LEU A 306 -16.15 -26.77 17.93
N LEU A 307 -16.78 -25.89 18.71
CA LEU A 307 -17.59 -26.28 19.87
C LEU A 307 -18.80 -27.11 19.44
N HIS A 308 -19.50 -26.68 18.38
CA HIS A 308 -20.62 -27.42 17.82
C HIS A 308 -20.19 -28.80 17.31
N ALA A 309 -19.06 -28.89 16.62
CA ALA A 309 -18.53 -30.17 16.16
C ALA A 309 -18.18 -31.10 17.33
N SER A 310 -17.53 -30.56 18.37
CA SER A 310 -17.20 -31.32 19.57
C SER A 310 -18.45 -31.84 20.29
N SER A 311 -19.52 -31.05 20.37
CA SER A 311 -20.76 -31.48 21.03
C SER A 311 -21.56 -32.53 20.24
N HIS A 312 -21.37 -32.60 18.93
CA HIS A 312 -22.03 -33.56 18.04
C HIS A 312 -21.13 -34.74 17.63
N GLY A 313 -19.94 -34.87 18.23
CA GLY A 313 -19.00 -35.94 17.91
C GLY A 313 -18.43 -35.87 16.48
N VAL A 314 -18.48 -34.70 15.83
CA VAL A 314 -17.89 -34.49 14.51
C VAL A 314 -16.39 -34.32 14.66
N SER A 315 -15.63 -35.17 13.97
CA SER A 315 -14.15 -35.13 14.04
C SER A 315 -13.60 -33.86 13.40
N LEU A 316 -12.48 -33.35 13.94
CA LEU A 316 -11.75 -32.23 13.36
C LEU A 316 -11.30 -32.52 11.91
N ARG A 317 -10.97 -33.79 11.63
CA ARG A 317 -10.65 -34.25 10.27
C ARG A 317 -11.78 -33.96 9.27
N THR A 318 -13.03 -34.17 9.66
CA THR A 318 -14.21 -33.88 8.83
C THR A 318 -14.37 -32.37 8.60
N LEU A 319 -14.17 -31.55 9.63
CA LEU A 319 -14.24 -30.09 9.52
C LEU A 319 -13.18 -29.48 8.62
N LEU A 320 -11.99 -30.10 8.59
CA LEU A 320 -10.89 -29.67 7.72
C LEU A 320 -11.01 -30.23 6.29
N GLY A 321 -12.10 -30.94 5.97
CA GLY A 321 -12.36 -31.45 4.62
C GLY A 321 -11.58 -32.73 4.26
N TYR A 322 -10.99 -33.41 5.23
CA TYR A 322 -10.27 -34.68 5.01
C TYR A 322 -11.15 -35.93 5.22
N GLY A 323 -12.44 -35.74 5.49
CA GLY A 323 -13.44 -36.80 5.68
C GLY A 323 -14.30 -37.03 4.44
N PRO A 324 -15.01 -38.17 4.35
CA PRO A 324 -15.92 -38.48 3.25
C PRO A 324 -17.11 -37.50 3.17
N ASP A 325 -17.50 -36.90 4.30
CA ASP A 325 -18.54 -35.89 4.43
C ASP A 325 -17.93 -34.50 4.69
N ALA A 326 -17.00 -34.06 3.84
CA ALA A 326 -16.35 -32.76 3.97
C ALA A 326 -17.41 -31.65 4.13
N ALA A 327 -17.33 -30.91 5.23
CA ALA A 327 -18.29 -29.86 5.54
C ALA A 327 -18.30 -28.78 4.43
N THR A 328 -19.49 -28.31 4.05
CA THR A 328 -19.64 -27.20 3.09
C THR A 328 -19.15 -25.86 3.64
N ASP A 329 -18.92 -25.76 4.94
CA ASP A 329 -18.39 -24.56 5.60
C ASP A 329 -16.85 -24.66 5.73
N ASP A 330 -16.17 -24.04 4.77
CA ASP A 330 -14.70 -23.97 4.69
C ASP A 330 -14.10 -23.00 5.74
N LEU A 331 -14.89 -22.43 6.66
CA LEU A 331 -14.35 -21.47 7.63
C LEU A 331 -13.21 -22.03 8.49
N VAL A 332 -13.40 -23.21 9.10
CA VAL A 332 -12.37 -23.84 9.94
C VAL A 332 -11.16 -24.21 9.09
N GLY A 333 -11.40 -24.76 7.89
CA GLY A 333 -10.37 -25.06 6.90
C GLY A 333 -9.51 -23.85 6.54
N VAL A 334 -10.14 -22.71 6.22
CA VAL A 334 -9.47 -21.44 5.90
C VAL A 334 -8.65 -20.92 7.08
N VAL A 335 -9.21 -20.90 8.29
CA VAL A 335 -8.50 -20.44 9.49
C VAL A 335 -7.27 -21.32 9.76
N PHE A 336 -7.41 -22.64 9.67
CA PHE A 336 -6.30 -23.58 9.83
C PHE A 336 -5.24 -23.40 8.74
N LYS A 337 -5.65 -23.41 7.47
CA LYS A 337 -4.78 -23.22 6.30
C LYS A 337 -3.91 -21.97 6.46
N HIS A 338 -4.49 -20.86 6.89
CA HIS A 338 -3.77 -19.62 7.05
C HIS A 338 -2.96 -19.53 8.34
N ALA A 339 -3.46 -20.01 9.48
CA ALA A 339 -2.70 -20.02 10.73
C ALA A 339 -1.41 -20.85 10.60
N VAL A 340 -1.51 -21.97 9.88
CA VAL A 340 -0.41 -22.91 9.65
C VAL A 340 0.60 -22.39 8.63
N LYS A 341 0.15 -21.83 7.50
CA LYS A 341 1.04 -21.38 6.41
C LYS A 341 1.61 -19.98 6.61
N ASN A 342 0.86 -19.06 7.22
CA ASN A 342 1.24 -17.65 7.27
C ASN A 342 1.79 -17.26 8.63
N GLU A 343 3.08 -16.88 8.67
CA GLU A 343 3.72 -16.36 9.88
C GLU A 343 3.05 -15.09 10.42
N ASN A 344 2.41 -14.31 9.55
CA ASN A 344 1.74 -13.05 9.90
C ASN A 344 0.28 -13.23 10.35
N THR A 345 -0.23 -14.47 10.48
CA THR A 345 -1.59 -14.69 11.00
C THR A 345 -1.72 -14.13 12.43
N PRO A 346 -2.81 -13.42 12.76
CA PRO A 346 -3.03 -12.90 14.12
C PRO A 346 -2.90 -13.99 15.19
N LYS A 347 -2.22 -13.66 16.29
CA LYS A 347 -1.93 -14.59 17.39
C LYS A 347 -3.18 -15.34 17.87
N GLN A 348 -4.30 -14.65 17.97
CA GLN A 348 -5.57 -15.23 18.42
C GLN A 348 -6.06 -16.38 17.53
N LEU A 349 -5.96 -16.27 16.20
CA LEU A 349 -6.30 -17.37 15.29
C LEU A 349 -5.27 -18.49 15.37
N LYS A 350 -3.98 -18.16 15.54
CA LYS A 350 -2.92 -19.16 15.73
C LYS A 350 -3.13 -19.97 17.01
N SER A 351 -3.39 -19.31 18.13
CA SER A 351 -3.69 -19.95 19.42
C SER A 351 -4.89 -20.86 19.29
N LEU A 352 -6.00 -20.39 18.68
CA LEU A 352 -7.16 -21.25 18.42
C LEU A 352 -6.78 -22.55 17.70
N VAL A 353 -5.97 -22.47 16.65
CA VAL A 353 -5.53 -23.65 15.89
C VAL A 353 -4.58 -24.53 16.70
N VAL A 354 -3.64 -23.94 17.43
CA VAL A 354 -2.71 -24.68 18.31
C VAL A 354 -3.47 -25.44 19.39
N ASP A 355 -4.35 -24.76 20.11
CA ASP A 355 -5.14 -25.33 21.21
C ASP A 355 -6.07 -26.44 20.69
N THR A 356 -6.70 -26.20 19.53
CA THR A 356 -7.57 -27.19 18.89
C THR A 356 -6.80 -28.43 18.44
N LEU A 357 -5.62 -28.25 17.82
CA LEU A 357 -4.75 -29.38 17.48
C LEU A 357 -4.31 -30.10 18.75
N ALA A 358 -3.84 -29.38 19.77
CA ALA A 358 -3.37 -30.01 21.00
C ALA A 358 -4.46 -30.87 21.69
N ALA A 359 -5.72 -30.42 21.64
CA ALA A 359 -6.86 -31.14 22.24
C ALA A 359 -7.38 -32.31 21.37
N MET A 360 -7.33 -32.19 20.04
CA MET A 360 -8.02 -33.10 19.12
C MET A 360 -7.10 -33.85 18.15
N LEU A 361 -5.78 -33.71 18.27
CA LEU A 361 -4.83 -34.36 17.36
C LEU A 361 -4.76 -35.87 17.61
N ASP A 362 -5.19 -36.63 16.60
CA ASP A 362 -5.00 -38.07 16.51
C ASP A 362 -3.93 -38.43 15.45
N PRO A 363 -3.42 -39.68 15.46
CA PRO A 363 -2.39 -40.11 14.51
C PRO A 363 -2.80 -39.98 13.04
N ASP A 364 -4.09 -40.13 12.71
CA ASP A 364 -4.59 -40.08 11.33
C ASP A 364 -4.66 -38.63 10.84
N LEU A 365 -5.20 -37.72 11.65
CA LEU A 365 -5.20 -36.29 11.39
C LEU A 365 -3.77 -35.75 11.24
N TRP A 366 -2.84 -36.22 12.08
CA TRP A 366 -1.43 -35.83 11.99
C TRP A 366 -0.82 -36.16 10.61
N GLN A 367 -1.16 -37.31 10.01
CA GLN A 367 -0.67 -37.65 8.67
C GLN A 367 -1.09 -36.64 7.60
N HIS A 368 -2.21 -35.93 7.79
CA HIS A 368 -2.70 -34.93 6.85
C HIS A 368 -2.13 -33.54 7.10
N VAL A 369 -1.83 -33.19 8.37
CA VAL A 369 -1.39 -31.83 8.71
C VAL A 369 0.13 -31.68 8.89
N LYS A 370 0.88 -32.78 9.08
CA LYS A 370 2.34 -32.75 9.39
C LYS A 370 3.17 -31.97 8.37
N ASP A 371 2.81 -32.02 7.08
CA ASP A 371 3.56 -31.36 6.00
C ASP A 371 3.19 -29.89 5.85
N LEU A 372 2.08 -29.47 6.50
CA LEU A 372 1.63 -28.08 6.53
C LEU A 372 2.20 -27.36 7.76
N VAL A 373 2.31 -28.06 8.90
CA VAL A 373 2.76 -27.52 10.17
C VAL A 373 4.28 -27.33 10.17
N ASN A 374 4.72 -26.07 10.23
CA ASN A 374 6.14 -25.77 10.38
C ASN A 374 6.67 -26.17 11.77
N HIS A 375 7.99 -26.27 11.91
CA HIS A 375 8.63 -26.71 13.15
C HIS A 375 8.23 -25.86 14.37
N GLY A 376 8.14 -24.54 14.23
CA GLY A 376 7.78 -23.65 15.32
C GLY A 376 6.35 -23.87 15.82
N MET A 377 5.41 -24.11 14.92
CA MET A 377 4.04 -24.43 15.29
C MET A 377 3.91 -25.85 15.87
N ALA A 378 4.70 -26.81 15.37
CA ALA A 378 4.75 -28.14 15.97
C ALA A 378 5.20 -28.10 17.44
N LEU A 379 6.21 -27.28 17.75
CA LEU A 379 6.63 -27.06 19.14
C LEU A 379 5.51 -26.46 20.00
N GLN A 380 4.80 -25.44 19.50
CA GLN A 380 3.66 -24.85 20.22
C GLN A 380 2.54 -25.85 20.48
N VAL A 381 2.24 -26.73 19.52
CA VAL A 381 1.25 -27.80 19.70
C VAL A 381 1.72 -28.80 20.77
N ILE A 382 2.99 -29.21 20.74
CA ILE A 382 3.56 -30.13 21.76
C ILE A 382 3.51 -29.49 23.15
N GLU A 383 3.88 -28.22 23.28
CA GLU A 383 3.79 -27.46 24.54
C GLU A 383 2.35 -27.44 25.06
N ALA A 384 1.38 -27.06 24.21
CA ALA A 384 -0.04 -27.06 24.57
C ALA A 384 -0.56 -28.46 24.95
N MET A 385 -0.10 -29.53 24.28
CA MET A 385 -0.46 -30.92 24.64
C MET A 385 0.08 -31.31 26.02
N ILE A 386 1.28 -30.86 26.38
CA ILE A 386 1.88 -31.12 27.70
C ILE A 386 1.08 -30.40 28.78
N GLU A 387 0.74 -29.12 28.56
CA GLU A 387 -0.07 -28.32 29.49
C GLU A 387 -1.46 -28.94 29.71
N LEU A 388 -2.15 -29.34 28.64
CA LEU A 388 -3.43 -30.04 28.72
C LEU A 388 -3.34 -31.32 29.54
N ARG A 389 -2.28 -32.12 29.37
CA ARG A 389 -2.08 -33.37 30.15
C ARG A 389 -1.76 -33.11 31.62
N GLN A 390 -1.06 -32.04 31.94
CA GLN A 390 -0.79 -31.64 33.32
C GLN A 390 -2.07 -31.21 34.05
N HIS A 391 -3.06 -30.68 33.32
CA HIS A 391 -4.38 -30.36 33.86
C HIS A 391 -5.35 -31.56 33.94
N VAL A 392 -4.99 -32.74 33.41
CA VAL A 392 -5.88 -33.92 33.30
C VAL A 392 -5.51 -35.08 34.26
N LYS A 393 -4.53 -34.93 35.16
CA LYS A 393 -4.15 -35.97 36.16
C LYS A 393 -4.20 -35.43 37.61
N PRO A 394 -4.68 -36.22 38.61
CA PRO A 394 -6.08 -36.62 38.81
C PRO A 394 -6.61 -36.33 40.24
N GLU A 395 -7.90 -36.00 40.39
CA GLU A 395 -8.66 -36.07 41.67
C GLU A 395 -9.04 -37.52 42.05
N THR A 396 -8.14 -38.48 41.86
CA THR A 396 -8.37 -39.88 42.30
C THR A 396 -7.11 -40.42 42.94
N ASP A 397 -7.02 -40.22 44.25
CA ASP A 397 -6.41 -41.14 45.21
C ASP A 397 -6.82 -40.66 46.62
N ASP A 398 -8.02 -41.08 47.05
CA ASP A 398 -8.37 -41.26 48.46
C ASP A 398 -9.52 -42.29 48.50
N GLN A 399 -9.15 -43.57 48.53
CA GLN A 399 -10.00 -44.69 48.94
C GLN A 399 -9.31 -45.45 50.07
#